data_AF-A0A2E6DN81-F1
#
_entry.id   AF-A0A2E6DN81-F1
#
_cell.length_a   1.000
_cell.length_b   1.000
_cell.length_c   1.000
_cell.angle_alpha   90.00
_cell.angle_beta   90.00
_cell.angle_gamma   90.00
#
_symmetry.space_group_name_H-M   'P 1'
#
loop_
_entity.id
_entity.type
_entity.pdbx_description
1 polymer ?
#
loop_
_entity_poly.entity_id
_entity_poly.type
_entity_poly.pdbx_seq_one_letter_code
_entity_poly.pdbx_strand_id
1 'polypeptide(L)'
;MQQGTWVQLIHTRGADAQAVILPYVFSVLGTFAFIIWGGEALDVGAVQLAIAAWVVLGSLWTLLWFDGVIADLGAAMKDMDSEIAASNIGKNFAKAPFPLFRGFNALVIIVMAVLQLTALYS
;
A
#
# COMPACT_ATOMS: atom_id res chain seq x y z
N MET A 1 24.47 -10.79 -0.08
CA MET A 1 24.29 -10.11 -1.40
C MET A 1 25.43 -9.12 -1.59
N GLN A 2 25.79 -8.71 -2.81
CA GLN A 2 26.76 -7.60 -2.98
C GLN A 2 26.14 -6.28 -2.52
N GLN A 3 26.93 -5.42 -1.85
CA GLN A 3 26.44 -4.18 -1.24
C GLN A 3 25.71 -3.25 -2.22
N GLY A 4 26.29 -3.03 -3.41
CA GLY A 4 25.68 -2.17 -4.43
C GLY A 4 24.32 -2.69 -4.91
N THR A 5 24.20 -4.02 -5.10
CA THR A 5 22.94 -4.66 -5.45
C THR A 5 21.89 -4.53 -4.35
N TRP A 6 22.31 -4.67 -3.08
CA TRP A 6 21.42 -4.51 -1.93
C TRP A 6 20.85 -3.09 -1.83
N VAL A 7 21.72 -2.07 -1.96
CA VAL A 7 21.31 -0.66 -1.93
C VAL A 7 20.34 -0.35 -3.06
N GLN A 8 20.64 -0.83 -4.28
CA GLN A 8 19.76 -0.65 -5.42
C GLN A 8 18.39 -1.31 -5.21
N LEU A 9 18.36 -2.52 -4.63
CA LEU A 9 17.12 -3.22 -4.33
C LEU A 9 16.26 -2.43 -3.35
N ILE A 10 16.83 -1.97 -2.23
CA ILE A 10 16.09 -1.16 -1.25
C ILE A 10 15.57 0.12 -1.89
N HIS A 11 16.39 0.80 -2.70
CA HIS A 11 15.96 2.00 -3.41
C HIS A 11 14.77 1.71 -4.33
N THR A 12 14.84 0.66 -5.16
CA THR A 12 13.75 0.27 -6.06
C THR A 12 12.47 -0.06 -5.28
N ARG A 13 12.57 -0.85 -4.20
CA ARG A 13 11.39 -1.19 -3.38
C ARG A 13 10.80 0.03 -2.66
N GLY A 14 11.64 0.99 -2.27
CA GLY A 14 11.20 2.28 -1.77
C GLY A 14 10.44 3.11 -2.83
N ALA A 15 10.91 3.11 -4.08
CA ALA A 15 10.21 3.75 -5.18
C ALA A 15 8.87 3.06 -5.50
N ASP A 16 8.84 1.73 -5.50
CA ASP A 16 7.62 0.94 -5.71
C ASP A 16 6.57 1.21 -4.62
N ALA A 17 7.00 1.37 -3.36
CA ALA A 17 6.12 1.78 -2.27
C ALA A 17 5.43 3.12 -2.58
N GLN A 18 6.20 4.13 -2.99
CA GLN A 18 5.68 5.47 -3.29
C GLN A 18 4.75 5.44 -4.51
N ALA A 19 5.10 4.65 -5.52
CA ALA A 19 4.32 4.47 -6.74
C ALA A 19 2.97 3.77 -6.50
N VAL A 20 2.82 3.04 -5.40
CA VAL A 20 1.56 2.36 -5.03
C VAL A 20 0.76 3.17 -4.01
N ILE A 21 1.40 3.67 -2.95
CA ILE A 21 0.70 4.36 -1.85
C ILE A 21 0.09 5.67 -2.33
N LEU A 22 0.86 6.54 -2.99
CA LEU A 22 0.36 7.88 -3.36
C LEU A 22 -0.85 7.80 -4.30
N PRO A 23 -0.81 7.02 -5.40
CA PRO A 23 -1.97 6.86 -6.25
C PRO A 23 -3.17 6.23 -5.53
N TYR A 24 -2.95 5.30 -4.60
CA TYR A 24 -4.04 4.74 -3.81
C TYR A 24 -4.73 5.80 -2.94
N VAL A 25 -3.97 6.65 -2.25
CA VAL A 25 -4.52 7.75 -1.45
C VAL A 25 -5.34 8.70 -2.32
N PHE A 26 -4.83 9.09 -3.50
CA PHE A 26 -5.58 9.93 -4.43
C PHE A 26 -6.82 9.25 -4.98
N SER A 27 -6.74 7.95 -5.29
CA SER A 27 -7.88 7.14 -5.73
C SER A 27 -8.99 7.14 -4.68
N VAL A 28 -8.65 6.88 -3.42
CA VAL A 28 -9.60 6.85 -2.29
C VAL A 28 -10.25 8.23 -2.08
N LEU A 29 -9.46 9.31 -2.08
CA LEU A 29 -9.99 10.67 -1.97
C LEU A 29 -10.90 11.02 -3.16
N GLY A 30 -10.51 10.61 -4.37
CA GLY A 30 -11.30 10.80 -5.59
C GLY A 30 -12.61 10.02 -5.56
N THR A 31 -12.61 8.78 -5.07
CA THR A 31 -13.82 7.99 -4.89
C THR A 31 -14.76 8.63 -3.86
N PHE A 32 -14.26 9.09 -2.71
CA PHE A 32 -15.11 9.82 -1.76
C PHE A 32 -15.67 11.11 -2.36
N ALA A 33 -14.86 11.89 -3.07
CA ALA A 33 -15.33 13.08 -3.77
C ALA A 33 -16.46 12.75 -4.76
N PHE A 34 -16.32 11.65 -5.51
CA PHE A 34 -17.34 11.19 -6.44
C PHE A 34 -18.62 10.72 -5.73
N ILE A 35 -18.50 10.06 -4.56
CA ILE A 35 -19.66 9.68 -3.74
C ILE A 35 -20.38 10.93 -3.21
N ILE A 36 -19.66 11.93 -2.71
CA ILE A 36 -20.23 13.15 -2.10
C ILE A 36 -20.88 14.05 -3.16
N TRP A 37 -20.29 14.16 -4.35
CA TRP A 37 -20.71 15.11 -5.38
C TRP A 37 -21.27 14.47 -6.67
N GLY A 38 -21.41 13.15 -6.72
CA GLY A 38 -21.81 12.41 -7.93
C GLY A 38 -23.27 12.60 -8.34
N GLY A 39 -24.15 12.99 -7.42
CA GLY A 39 -25.57 13.25 -7.69
C GLY A 39 -26.29 12.09 -8.39
N GLU A 40 -27.18 12.42 -9.33
CA GLU A 40 -28.02 11.44 -10.07
C GLU A 40 -27.22 10.39 -10.85
N ALA A 41 -25.94 10.64 -11.16
CA ALA A 41 -25.09 9.67 -11.85
C ALA A 41 -24.82 8.42 -11.00
N LEU A 42 -24.89 8.53 -9.66
CA LEU A 42 -24.74 7.40 -8.75
C LEU A 42 -25.97 6.50 -8.68
N ASP A 43 -27.16 7.05 -8.98
CA ASP A 43 -28.43 6.30 -8.99
C ASP A 43 -28.52 5.32 -10.18
N VAL A 44 -27.61 5.46 -11.15
CA VAL A 44 -27.43 4.48 -12.22
C VAL A 44 -26.69 3.28 -11.64
N GLY A 45 -27.40 2.18 -11.40
CA GLY A 45 -26.84 0.97 -10.75
C GLY A 45 -25.56 0.42 -11.39
N ALA A 46 -25.33 0.66 -12.69
CA ALA A 46 -24.08 0.30 -13.36
C ALA A 46 -22.88 1.16 -12.88
N VAL A 47 -23.09 2.45 -12.61
CA VAL A 47 -22.06 3.36 -12.08
C VAL A 47 -21.74 3.01 -10.63
N GLN A 48 -22.76 2.80 -9.79
CA GLN A 48 -22.58 2.34 -8.41
C GLN A 48 -21.79 1.03 -8.35
N LEU A 49 -22.14 0.06 -9.21
CA LEU A 49 -21.42 -1.21 -9.29
C LEU A 49 -19.95 -1.01 -9.74
N ALA A 50 -19.70 -0.14 -10.73
CA ALA A 50 -18.35 0.12 -11.20
C ALA A 50 -17.45 0.73 -10.09
N ILE A 51 -18.00 1.65 -9.29
CA ILE A 51 -17.28 2.23 -8.16
C ILE A 51 -17.02 1.19 -7.08
N ALA A 52 -18.03 0.40 -6.71
CA ALA A 52 -17.87 -0.68 -5.74
C ALA A 52 -16.79 -1.68 -6.17
N ALA A 53 -16.81 -2.09 -7.44
CA ALA A 53 -15.81 -2.99 -8.01
C ALA A 53 -14.40 -2.36 -7.96
N TRP A 54 -14.28 -1.07 -8.30
CA TRP A 54 -13.00 -0.35 -8.21
C TRP A 54 -12.48 -0.26 -6.77
N VAL A 55 -13.35 0.09 -5.81
CA VAL A 55 -12.98 0.16 -4.39
C VAL A 55 -12.41 -1.18 -3.92
N VAL A 56 -13.05 -2.29 -4.26
CA VAL A 56 -12.60 -3.63 -3.88
C VAL A 56 -11.31 -4.01 -4.61
N LEU A 57 -11.29 -3.95 -5.95
CA LEU A 57 -10.16 -4.41 -6.74
C LEU A 57 -8.93 -3.52 -6.55
N GLY A 58 -9.10 -2.20 -6.53
CA GLY A 58 -8.03 -1.25 -6.28
C GLY A 58 -7.42 -1.42 -4.88
N SER A 59 -8.26 -1.67 -3.86
CA SER A 59 -7.78 -1.94 -2.50
C SER A 59 -7.02 -3.26 -2.42
N LEU A 60 -7.55 -4.35 -3.01
CA LEU A 60 -6.86 -5.63 -3.05
C LEU A 60 -5.52 -5.56 -3.82
N TRP A 61 -5.50 -4.85 -4.94
CA TRP A 61 -4.30 -4.63 -5.73
C TRP A 61 -3.22 -3.91 -4.90
N THR A 62 -3.55 -2.77 -4.29
CA THR A 62 -2.64 -2.02 -3.42
C THR A 62 -2.16 -2.86 -2.25
N LEU A 63 -3.06 -3.63 -1.62
CA LEU A 63 -2.74 -4.50 -0.50
C LEU A 63 -1.66 -5.51 -0.87
N LEU A 64 -1.85 -6.24 -1.97
CA LEU A 64 -0.92 -7.27 -2.44
C LEU A 64 0.44 -6.68 -2.82
N TRP A 65 0.45 -5.59 -3.58
CA TRP A 65 1.70 -4.98 -4.04
C TRP A 65 2.52 -4.40 -2.89
N PHE A 66 1.87 -3.66 -1.98
CA PHE A 66 2.60 -3.06 -0.87
C PHE A 66 3.00 -4.10 0.19
N ASP A 67 2.21 -5.16 0.40
CA ASP A 67 2.62 -6.31 1.21
C ASP A 67 3.88 -6.99 0.63
N GLY A 68 3.93 -7.16 -0.70
CA GLY A 68 5.12 -7.64 -1.40
C GLY A 68 6.35 -6.75 -1.17
N VAL A 69 6.19 -5.42 -1.21
CA VAL A 69 7.27 -4.47 -0.90
C VAL A 69 7.81 -4.70 0.51
N ILE A 70 6.92 -4.80 1.49
CA ILE A 70 7.32 -5.00 2.89
C ILE A 70 8.00 -6.36 3.07
N ALA A 71 7.52 -7.41 2.40
CA ALA A 71 8.14 -8.74 2.43
C ALA A 71 9.57 -8.70 1.86
N ASP A 72 9.78 -8.03 0.73
CA ASP A 72 11.09 -7.90 0.09
C ASP A 72 12.06 -7.06 0.95
N LEU A 73 11.58 -5.98 1.58
CA LEU A 73 12.39 -5.21 2.53
C LEU A 73 12.76 -6.05 3.76
N GLY A 74 11.86 -6.91 4.21
CA GLY A 74 12.12 -7.90 5.27
C GLY A 74 13.16 -8.95 4.90
N ALA A 75 13.18 -9.39 3.64
CA ALA A 75 14.24 -10.26 3.12
C ALA A 75 15.57 -9.50 3.00
N ALA A 76 15.55 -8.29 2.42
CA ALA A 76 16.72 -7.43 2.29
C ALA A 76 17.38 -7.14 3.65
N MET A 77 16.60 -6.94 4.71
CA MET A 77 17.15 -6.81 6.07
C MET A 77 18.04 -8.00 6.47
N LYS A 78 17.68 -9.22 6.07
CA LYS A 78 18.45 -10.44 6.38
C LYS A 78 19.68 -10.60 5.49
N ASP A 79 19.66 -10.00 4.30
CA ASP A 79 20.72 -10.12 3.29
C ASP A 79 21.78 -9.00 3.37
N MET A 80 21.72 -8.14 4.40
CA MET A 80 22.75 -7.15 4.68
C MET A 80 24.12 -7.80 4.85
N ASP A 81 25.16 -7.19 4.26
CA ASP A 81 26.54 -7.57 4.57
C ASP A 81 26.96 -7.13 5.97
N SER A 82 28.12 -7.62 6.43
CA SER A 82 28.62 -7.35 7.78
C SER A 82 28.91 -5.87 8.04
N GLU A 83 29.30 -5.11 7.01
CA GLU A 83 29.60 -3.69 7.14
C GLU A 83 28.32 -2.87 7.36
N ILE A 84 27.31 -3.06 6.50
CA ILE A 84 26.01 -2.41 6.63
C ILE A 84 25.34 -2.83 7.93
N ALA A 85 25.34 -4.12 8.27
CA ALA A 85 24.73 -4.62 9.49
C ALA A 85 25.37 -4.01 10.76
N ALA A 86 26.67 -3.72 10.75
CA ALA A 86 27.37 -3.08 11.86
C ALA A 86 27.09 -1.56 11.97
N SER A 87 26.69 -0.92 10.89
CA SER A 87 26.35 0.51 10.85
C SER A 87 25.12 0.85 11.70
N ASN A 88 24.97 2.13 12.04
CA ASN A 88 23.80 2.60 12.80
C ASN A 88 22.50 2.45 12.00
N ILE A 89 22.54 2.65 10.67
CA ILE A 89 21.38 2.43 9.79
C ILE A 89 20.98 0.96 9.78
N GLY A 90 21.94 0.03 9.59
CA GLY A 90 21.65 -1.40 9.55
C GLY A 90 21.09 -1.91 10.88
N LYS A 91 21.64 -1.46 12.01
CA LYS A 91 21.11 -1.74 13.36
C LYS A 91 19.69 -1.24 13.56
N ASN A 92 19.34 -0.08 12.99
CA ASN A 92 17.97 0.42 13.05
C ASN A 92 17.05 -0.38 12.13
N PHE A 93 17.50 -0.67 10.91
CA PHE A 93 16.74 -1.44 9.93
C PHE A 93 16.43 -2.86 10.45
N ALA A 94 17.39 -3.51 11.12
CA ALA A 94 17.20 -4.82 11.76
C ALA A 94 16.13 -4.85 12.87
N LYS A 95 15.74 -3.69 13.42
CA LYS A 95 14.68 -3.58 14.43
C LYS A 95 13.31 -3.31 13.82
N ALA A 96 13.21 -3.11 12.50
CA ALA A 96 11.96 -2.75 11.86
C ALA A 96 10.90 -3.86 12.06
N PRO A 97 9.74 -3.54 12.64
CA PRO A 97 8.70 -4.53 12.89
C PRO A 97 7.86 -4.78 11.62
N PHE A 98 8.47 -5.39 10.59
CA PHE A 98 7.79 -5.62 9.31
C PHE A 98 6.43 -6.33 9.42
N PRO A 99 6.24 -7.36 10.27
CA PRO A 99 4.91 -7.95 10.45
C PRO A 99 3.85 -6.96 10.93
N LEU A 100 4.23 -6.00 11.79
CA LEU A 100 3.32 -4.95 12.25
C LEU A 100 2.96 -4.01 11.11
N PHE A 101 3.92 -3.62 10.26
CA PHE A 101 3.63 -2.79 9.09
C PHE A 101 2.71 -3.49 8.08
N ARG A 102 2.88 -4.79 7.86
CA ARG A 102 1.98 -5.60 7.01
C ARG A 102 0.56 -5.61 7.56
N GLY A 103 0.42 -5.89 8.86
CA GLY A 103 -0.89 -5.88 9.52
C GLY A 103 -1.56 -4.51 9.50
N PHE A 104 -0.80 -3.44 9.78
CA PHE A 104 -1.30 -2.08 9.74
C PHE A 104 -1.73 -1.67 8.33
N ASN A 105 -0.95 -2.02 7.31
CA ASN A 105 -1.33 -1.78 5.91
C ASN A 105 -2.66 -2.46 5.55
N ALA A 106 -2.78 -3.75 5.87
CA ALA A 106 -4.01 -4.50 5.63
C ALA A 106 -5.20 -3.86 6.34
N LEU A 107 -5.03 -3.50 7.62
CA LEU A 107 -6.07 -2.83 8.40
C LEU A 107 -6.54 -1.53 7.72
N VAL A 108 -5.61 -0.64 7.38
CA VAL A 108 -5.94 0.67 6.79
C VAL A 108 -6.68 0.49 5.47
N ILE A 109 -6.16 -0.34 4.56
CA ILE A 109 -6.78 -0.56 3.25
C ILE A 109 -8.18 -1.16 3.37
N ILE A 110 -8.35 -2.17 4.24
CA ILE A 110 -9.66 -2.81 4.47
C ILE A 110 -10.66 -1.80 5.05
N VAL A 111 -10.26 -1.04 6.07
CA VAL A 111 -11.12 -0.03 6.70
C VAL A 111 -11.53 1.03 5.67
N MET A 112 -10.59 1.53 4.85
CA MET A 112 -10.93 2.51 3.81
C MET A 112 -11.87 1.94 2.74
N ALA A 113 -11.69 0.68 2.34
CA ALA A 113 -12.60 0.02 1.42
C ALA A 113 -14.01 -0.11 1.99
N VAL A 114 -14.13 -0.55 3.26
CA VAL A 114 -15.42 -0.67 3.95
C VAL A 114 -16.10 0.69 4.05
N LEU A 115 -15.39 1.73 4.47
CA LEU A 115 -15.96 3.08 4.59
C LEU A 115 -16.47 3.64 3.25
N GLN A 116 -15.72 3.43 2.17
CA GLN A 116 -16.15 3.85 0.82
C GLN A 116 -17.39 3.07 0.36
N LEU A 117 -17.44 1.75 0.59
CA LEU A 117 -18.61 0.95 0.25
C LEU A 117 -19.83 1.35 1.09
N THR A 118 -19.65 1.56 2.40
CA THR A 118 -20.72 2.02 3.27
C THR A 118 -21.26 3.38 2.82
N ALA A 119 -20.39 4.32 2.46
CA ALA A 119 -20.81 5.62 1.95
C ALA A 119 -21.48 5.55 0.57
N LEU A 120 -21.08 4.59 -0.28
CA LEU A 120 -21.65 4.41 -1.61
C LEU A 120 -23.08 3.83 -1.58
N TYR A 121 -23.40 3.05 -0.55
CA TYR A 121 -24.70 2.36 -0.39
C TYR A 121 -25.59 2.95 0.70
N SER A 122 -25.17 4.04 1.36
CA SER A 122 -25.99 4.79 2.33
C SER A 122 -26.92 5.78 1.63
#